data_AF-A0A517SV47-F1
#
_entry.id   AF-A0A517SV47-F1
#
_cell.length_a   1.000
_cell.length_b   1.000
_cell.length_c   1.000
_cell.angle_alpha   90.00
_cell.angle_beta   90.00
_cell.angle_gamma   90.00
#
_symmetry.space_group_name_H-M   'P 1'
#
loop_
_entity.id
_entity.type
_entity.pdbx_description
1 polymer ?
#
loop_
_entity_poly.entity_id
_entity_poly.type
_entity_poly.pdbx_seq_one_letter_code
_entity_poly.pdbx_strand_id
1 'polypeptide(L)'
;MIDVMSKTFLGVTVACARCHDHKFDAISTADYYALSGYLQSSNYRQVRFESLEQNRQVANQLANLDARYQTLILERLKQAGLQPPSQVSYLTDESVLFDYSRMPQSQYLQEGYVYGPSARQQGLAYMDAKTGEVTVETGGWSTNVPIWDGIESITEGSVRNQNALAKLPKSGRTLRSPTFELENGRISCLVKGTGHVGACVDSHRLIVGPLHNQTIVPVHEGQRWVTLNLQRYVGHRLHLEFIPASDAQLSVRLVTQGLTDQQLGEIDHRLANLDKPFQEYANRANEFLKRVDQANIKSLVFEDFESGSYDGWTVTGEAFGKIPRTAKKLSAKLSLGSRRR
;
A
#
# COMPACT_ATOMS: atom_id res chain seq x y z
N MET A 1 11.05 26.96 13.63
CA MET A 1 10.18 25.99 14.33
C MET A 1 10.50 25.91 15.82
N ILE A 2 11.72 25.52 16.21
CA ILE A 2 12.14 25.41 17.63
C ILE A 2 11.90 26.70 18.41
N ASP A 3 12.40 27.84 17.91
CA ASP A 3 12.26 29.13 18.59
C ASP A 3 10.79 29.53 18.88
N VAL A 4 9.91 29.33 17.89
CA VAL A 4 8.47 29.59 18.04
C VAL A 4 7.84 28.62 19.04
N MET A 5 8.13 27.32 18.92
CA MET A 5 7.58 26.29 19.80
C MET A 5 7.99 26.54 21.27
N SER A 6 9.27 26.79 21.52
CA SER A 6 9.77 27.00 22.89
C SER A 6 9.22 28.28 23.51
N LYS A 7 9.12 29.38 22.75
CA LYS A 7 8.50 30.61 23.24
C LYS A 7 7.02 30.42 23.56
N THR A 8 6.26 29.76 22.68
CA THR A 8 4.81 29.61 22.82
C THR A 8 4.40 28.61 23.90
N PHE A 9 5.06 27.46 23.98
CA PHE A 9 4.63 26.35 24.86
C PHE A 9 5.45 26.22 26.14
N LEU A 10 6.72 26.66 26.12
CA LEU A 10 7.61 26.55 27.29
C LEU A 10 7.86 27.91 27.95
N GLY A 11 7.49 29.01 27.30
CA GLY A 11 7.72 30.37 27.82
C GLY A 11 9.18 30.79 27.85
N VAL A 12 10.08 30.07 27.17
CA VAL A 12 11.53 30.33 27.20
C VAL A 12 12.11 30.48 25.80
N THR A 13 13.13 31.32 25.67
CA THR A 13 13.89 31.44 24.42
C THR A 13 15.05 30.47 24.44
N VAL A 14 15.18 29.64 23.41
CA VAL A 14 16.27 28.64 23.32
C VAL A 14 17.17 28.88 22.11
N ALA A 15 17.02 30.00 21.41
CA ALA A 15 17.76 30.28 20.18
C ALA A 15 19.29 30.30 20.36
N CYS A 16 19.77 30.77 21.52
CA CYS A 16 21.19 30.79 21.85
C CYS A 16 21.77 29.37 21.97
N ALA A 17 20.95 28.40 22.40
CA ALA A 17 21.35 27.00 22.56
C ALA A 17 21.83 26.35 21.24
N ARG A 18 21.52 26.96 20.09
CA ARG A 18 21.93 26.49 18.76
C ARG A 18 23.45 26.42 18.58
N CYS A 19 24.20 27.36 19.14
CA CYS A 19 25.64 27.49 18.90
C CYS A 19 26.49 27.17 20.13
N HIS A 20 25.92 27.31 21.32
CA HIS A 20 26.56 27.05 22.61
C HIS A 20 25.47 26.75 23.65
N ASP A 21 25.80 26.18 24.80
CA ASP A 21 24.80 25.92 25.85
C ASP A 21 24.09 27.21 26.28
N HIS A 22 22.79 27.14 26.58
CA HIS A 22 21.99 28.31 26.88
C HIS A 22 22.58 29.10 28.06
N LYS A 23 22.68 30.43 27.90
CA LYS A 23 23.46 31.28 28.82
C LYS A 23 22.97 31.24 30.27
N PHE A 24 21.65 31.16 30.47
CA PHE A 24 21.03 31.34 31.78
C PHE A 24 20.23 30.13 32.26
N ASP A 25 19.85 29.24 31.35
CA ASP A 25 19.02 28.08 31.65
C ASP A 25 19.81 26.80 31.39
N ALA A 26 19.49 25.73 32.12
CA ALA A 26 20.12 24.41 31.95
C ALA A 26 19.60 23.70 30.67
N ILE A 27 19.86 24.30 29.51
CA ILE A 27 19.49 23.80 28.18
C ILE A 27 20.78 23.70 27.38
N SER A 28 21.26 22.47 27.17
CA SER A 28 22.48 22.27 26.40
C SER A 28 22.24 22.43 24.89
N THR A 29 23.31 22.65 24.13
CA THR A 29 23.27 22.53 22.68
C THR A 29 22.80 21.15 22.23
N ALA A 30 23.14 20.09 22.98
CA ALA A 30 22.65 18.75 22.70
C ALA A 30 21.13 18.66 22.83
N ASP A 31 20.52 19.25 23.87
CA ASP A 31 19.06 19.26 24.06
C ASP A 31 18.36 20.06 22.95
N TYR A 32 18.95 21.18 22.53
CA TYR A 32 18.45 21.97 21.40
C TYR A 32 18.36 21.12 20.12
N TYR A 33 19.43 20.40 19.79
CA TYR A 33 19.46 19.56 18.59
C TYR A 33 18.64 18.27 18.75
N ALA A 34 18.50 17.72 19.96
CA ALA A 34 17.60 16.60 20.24
C ALA A 34 16.14 17.00 20.00
N LEU A 35 15.70 18.17 20.49
CA LEU A 35 14.37 18.71 20.23
C LEU A 35 14.18 19.02 18.74
N SER A 36 15.21 19.56 18.07
CA SER A 36 15.18 19.76 16.62
C SER A 36 14.97 18.44 15.87
N GLY A 37 15.69 17.39 16.25
CA GLY A 37 15.52 16.05 15.68
C GLY A 37 14.10 15.51 15.90
N TYR A 38 13.56 15.64 17.10
CA TYR A 38 12.19 15.24 17.43
C TYR A 38 11.15 15.97 16.57
N LEU A 39 11.21 17.31 16.49
CA LEU A 39 10.26 18.09 15.71
C LEU A 39 10.37 17.84 14.21
N GLN A 40 11.59 17.71 13.67
CA GLN A 40 11.79 17.40 12.24
C GLN A 40 11.39 15.97 11.88
N SER A 41 11.43 15.04 12.84
CA SER A 41 10.99 13.65 12.63
C SER A 41 9.47 13.49 12.83
N SER A 42 8.83 14.46 13.48
CA SER A 42 7.38 14.49 13.70
C SER A 42 6.66 14.78 12.39
N ASN A 43 5.65 13.98 12.08
CA ASN A 43 4.82 14.14 10.90
C ASN A 43 3.35 14.04 11.31
N TYR A 44 2.51 14.94 10.78
CA TYR A 44 1.06 14.86 10.99
C TYR A 44 0.53 13.56 10.38
N ARG A 45 -0.09 12.67 11.14
CA ARG A 45 -0.67 11.41 10.64
C ARG A 45 -2.18 11.42 10.85
N GLN A 46 -2.93 11.15 9.79
CA GLN A 46 -4.37 10.94 9.88
C GLN A 46 -4.61 9.43 9.92
N VAL A 47 -4.96 8.94 11.10
CA VAL A 47 -5.23 7.53 11.37
C VAL A 47 -6.54 7.40 12.12
N ARG A 48 -7.27 6.32 11.88
CA ARG A 48 -8.45 5.98 12.69
C ARG A 48 -8.00 5.36 13.99
N PHE A 49 -8.01 6.15 15.05
CA PHE A 49 -7.58 5.69 16.37
C PHE A 49 -8.41 4.50 16.87
N GLU A 50 -9.74 4.57 16.73
CA GLU A 50 -10.67 3.54 17.23
C GLU A 50 -10.44 2.16 16.61
N SER A 51 -10.21 2.08 15.29
CA SER A 51 -9.99 0.82 14.59
C SER A 51 -8.51 0.43 14.46
N LEU A 52 -7.58 1.22 15.00
CA LEU A 52 -6.15 1.02 14.79
C LEU A 52 -5.66 -0.33 15.33
N GLU A 53 -6.10 -0.71 16.53
CA GLU A 53 -5.70 -1.97 17.18
C GLU A 53 -6.37 -3.16 16.50
N GLN A 54 -7.67 -3.07 16.19
CA GLN A 54 -8.37 -4.12 15.45
C GLN A 54 -7.73 -4.36 14.08
N ASN A 55 -7.44 -3.30 13.33
CA ASN A 55 -6.77 -3.41 12.03
C ASN A 55 -5.35 -3.99 12.17
N ARG A 56 -4.63 -3.68 13.26
CA ARG A 56 -3.33 -4.29 13.56
C ARG A 56 -3.46 -5.81 13.71
N GLN A 57 -4.45 -6.26 14.47
CA GLN A 57 -4.69 -7.68 14.70
C GLN A 57 -5.06 -8.41 13.41
N VAL A 58 -5.95 -7.82 12.60
CA VAL A 58 -6.31 -8.36 11.28
C VAL A 58 -5.09 -8.42 10.36
N ALA A 59 -4.27 -7.37 10.31
CA ALA A 59 -3.04 -7.34 9.52
C ALA A 59 -2.05 -8.44 9.95
N ASN A 60 -1.88 -8.65 11.25
CA ASN A 60 -1.02 -9.71 11.79
C ASN A 60 -1.56 -11.11 11.45
N GLN A 61 -2.88 -11.33 11.57
CA GLN A 61 -3.52 -12.58 11.19
C GLN A 61 -3.31 -12.88 9.71
N LEU A 62 -3.51 -11.88 8.85
CA LEU A 62 -3.30 -11.99 7.41
C LEU A 62 -1.83 -12.31 7.09
N ALA A 63 -0.89 -11.58 7.67
CA ALA A 63 0.54 -11.83 7.46
C ALA A 63 0.96 -13.25 7.88
N ASN A 64 0.42 -13.76 8.99
CA ASN A 64 0.67 -15.13 9.45
C ASN A 64 0.08 -16.19 8.51
N LEU A 65 -1.12 -15.93 7.96
CA LEU A 65 -1.74 -16.80 6.97
C LEU A 65 -0.93 -16.81 5.67
N ASP A 66 -0.58 -15.63 5.17
CA ASP A 66 0.23 -15.48 3.96
C ASP A 66 1.57 -16.20 4.11
N ALA A 67 2.31 -15.97 5.19
CA ALA A 67 3.60 -16.63 5.43
C ALA A 67 3.49 -18.17 5.47
N ARG A 68 2.44 -18.69 6.14
CA ARG A 68 2.18 -20.13 6.22
C ARG A 68 1.92 -20.72 4.83
N TYR A 69 0.99 -20.14 4.08
CA TYR A 69 0.61 -20.68 2.77
C TYR A 69 1.70 -20.45 1.71
N GLN A 70 2.43 -19.34 1.78
CA GLN A 70 3.60 -19.12 0.93
C GLN A 70 4.65 -20.21 1.12
N THR A 71 4.95 -20.60 2.36
CA THR A 71 5.88 -21.69 2.65
C THR A 71 5.41 -23.01 2.01
N LEU A 72 4.13 -23.36 2.19
CA LEU A 72 3.55 -24.57 1.61
C LEU A 72 3.56 -24.55 0.08
N ILE A 73 3.24 -23.41 -0.54
CA ILE A 73 3.27 -23.23 -1.99
C ILE A 73 4.70 -23.39 -2.52
N LEU A 74 5.69 -22.76 -1.86
CA LEU A 74 7.09 -22.86 -2.24
C LEU A 74 7.61 -24.30 -2.14
N GLU A 75 7.29 -25.02 -1.06
CA GLU A 75 7.63 -26.44 -0.94
C GLU A 75 7.02 -27.28 -2.06
N ARG A 76 5.75 -27.01 -2.39
CA ARG A 76 5.04 -27.73 -3.46
C ARG A 76 5.64 -27.45 -4.84
N LEU A 77 5.97 -26.21 -5.14
CA LEU A 77 6.67 -25.82 -6.37
C LEU A 77 8.04 -26.49 -6.45
N LYS A 78 8.80 -26.49 -5.33
CA LYS A 78 10.11 -27.14 -5.24
C LYS A 78 10.03 -28.65 -5.52
N GLN A 79 9.02 -29.35 -4.99
CA GLN A 79 8.78 -30.77 -5.28
C GLN A 79 8.50 -31.03 -6.76
N ALA A 80 7.92 -30.06 -7.47
CA ALA A 80 7.68 -30.12 -8.90
C ALA A 80 8.90 -29.71 -9.75
N GLY A 81 10.06 -29.46 -9.13
CA GLY A 81 11.26 -28.98 -9.82
C GLY A 81 11.17 -27.52 -10.28
N LEU A 82 10.21 -26.76 -9.76
CA LEU A 82 10.05 -25.33 -10.01
C LEU A 82 10.66 -24.55 -8.85
N GLN A 83 11.78 -23.88 -9.11
CA GLN A 83 12.43 -23.01 -8.13
C GLN A 83 12.49 -21.59 -8.68
N PRO A 84 12.27 -20.57 -7.83
CA PRO A 84 12.44 -19.19 -8.25
C PRO A 84 13.90 -18.95 -8.65
N PRO A 85 14.16 -18.05 -9.62
CA PRO A 85 15.51 -17.62 -9.95
C PRO A 85 16.29 -17.18 -8.70
N SER A 86 17.55 -17.62 -8.59
CA SER A 86 18.38 -17.43 -7.37
C SER A 86 18.89 -16.00 -7.19
N GLN A 87 18.94 -15.23 -8.27
CA GLN A 87 19.48 -13.87 -8.28
C GLN A 87 18.36 -12.86 -8.53
N VAL A 88 18.01 -12.10 -7.49
CA VAL A 88 17.18 -10.90 -7.64
C VAL A 88 18.12 -9.79 -8.09
N SER A 89 18.09 -9.48 -9.39
CA SER A 89 18.85 -8.36 -9.94
C SER A 89 17.97 -7.10 -9.91
N TYR A 90 18.53 -6.00 -9.39
CA TYR A 90 17.87 -4.71 -9.22
C TYR A 90 18.62 -3.61 -9.96
N LEU A 91 17.97 -2.46 -10.14
CA LEU A 91 18.62 -1.28 -10.71
C LEU A 91 19.57 -0.66 -9.67
N THR A 92 20.76 -0.26 -10.13
CA THR A 92 21.78 0.39 -9.30
C THR A 92 22.07 1.83 -9.75
N ASP A 93 21.21 2.39 -10.57
CA ASP A 93 21.34 3.74 -11.10
C ASP A 93 21.26 4.79 -10.00
N GLU A 94 22.15 5.78 -10.03
CA GLU A 94 22.15 6.90 -9.07
C GLU A 94 20.86 7.73 -9.12
N SER A 95 20.17 7.72 -10.27
CA SER A 95 18.88 8.39 -10.44
C SER A 95 17.73 7.69 -9.72
N VAL A 96 17.92 6.45 -9.25
CA VAL A 96 16.91 5.68 -8.50
C VAL A 96 16.98 6.08 -7.04
N LEU A 97 15.97 6.83 -6.59
CA LEU A 97 15.85 7.24 -5.19
C LEU A 97 15.51 6.07 -4.28
N PHE A 98 14.58 5.22 -4.72
CA PHE A 98 14.22 4.01 -3.99
C PHE A 98 13.55 2.97 -4.90
N ASP A 99 13.77 1.71 -4.55
CA ASP A 99 13.23 0.53 -5.23
C ASP A 99 12.63 -0.42 -4.20
N TYR A 100 11.32 -0.59 -4.24
CA TYR A 100 10.56 -1.44 -3.34
C TYR A 100 10.90 -2.93 -3.50
N SER A 101 11.53 -3.34 -4.60
CA SER A 101 12.07 -4.70 -4.76
C SER A 101 13.25 -5.02 -3.85
N ARG A 102 13.82 -4.04 -3.14
CA ARG A 102 14.93 -4.25 -2.19
C ARG A 102 14.81 -3.40 -0.94
N MET A 103 13.63 -2.85 -0.67
CA MET A 103 13.40 -1.96 0.46
C MET A 103 13.59 -2.75 1.77
N PRO A 104 14.53 -2.35 2.64
CA PRO A 104 14.66 -2.98 3.95
C PRO A 104 13.44 -2.65 4.81
N GLN A 105 13.07 -3.57 5.70
CA GLN A 105 11.88 -3.39 6.56
C GLN A 105 11.92 -2.10 7.40
N SER A 106 13.11 -1.66 7.81
CA SER A 106 13.30 -0.41 8.57
C SER A 106 12.95 0.86 7.79
N GLN A 107 12.92 0.78 6.45
CA GLN A 107 12.59 1.88 5.54
C GLN A 107 11.22 1.71 4.88
N TYR A 108 10.55 0.58 5.10
CA TYR A 108 9.21 0.34 4.58
C TYR A 108 8.16 1.02 5.47
N LEU A 109 7.74 2.22 5.08
CA LEU A 109 6.87 3.08 5.87
C LEU A 109 5.46 3.11 5.30
N GLN A 110 4.45 3.01 6.16
CA GLN A 110 3.05 3.23 5.79
C GLN A 110 2.27 3.85 6.95
N GLU A 111 1.13 4.45 6.60
CA GLU A 111 0.07 4.83 7.53
C GLU A 111 -1.06 3.82 7.40
N GLY A 112 -1.33 3.07 8.46
CA GLY A 112 -2.28 1.95 8.46
C GLY A 112 -1.61 0.64 8.06
N TYR A 113 -2.36 -0.25 7.40
CA TYR A 113 -1.92 -1.62 7.11
C TYR A 113 -2.23 -2.06 5.67
N VAL A 114 -2.72 -1.14 4.82
CA VAL A 114 -3.28 -1.52 3.53
C VAL A 114 -2.25 -2.06 2.55
N TYR A 115 -0.98 -1.70 2.70
CA TYR A 115 0.11 -2.19 1.84
C TYR A 115 0.75 -3.50 2.33
N GLY A 116 0.23 -4.08 3.41
CA GLY A 116 0.79 -5.30 4.00
C GLY A 116 2.12 -5.03 4.73
N PRO A 117 2.76 -6.06 5.31
CA PRO A 117 3.94 -5.86 6.14
C PRO A 117 5.20 -5.44 5.36
N SER A 118 5.30 -5.78 4.08
CA SER A 118 6.45 -5.49 3.22
C SER A 118 6.05 -5.47 1.74
N ALA A 119 6.95 -4.97 0.88
CA ALA A 119 6.81 -5.14 -0.56
C ALA A 119 6.88 -6.63 -0.95
N ARG A 120 6.05 -7.03 -1.91
CA ARG A 120 6.06 -8.38 -2.50
C ARG A 120 7.26 -8.50 -3.42
N GLN A 121 8.12 -9.47 -3.13
CA GLN A 121 9.36 -9.70 -3.85
C GLN A 121 9.10 -10.50 -5.13
N GLN A 122 9.99 -10.38 -6.12
CA GLN A 122 9.95 -11.21 -7.33
C GLN A 122 9.94 -12.71 -6.96
N GLY A 123 9.10 -13.49 -7.63
CA GLY A 123 8.96 -14.93 -7.40
C GLY A 123 8.11 -15.29 -6.17
N LEU A 124 7.63 -14.31 -5.39
CA LEU A 124 6.74 -14.56 -4.27
C LEU A 124 5.36 -15.02 -4.76
N ALA A 125 4.90 -16.18 -4.28
CA ALA A 125 3.53 -16.61 -4.52
C ALA A 125 2.55 -15.83 -3.64
N TYR A 126 1.41 -15.43 -4.19
CA TYR A 126 0.35 -14.76 -3.45
C TYR A 126 -1.03 -15.13 -4.01
N MET A 127 -2.07 -14.97 -3.20
CA MET A 127 -3.45 -15.14 -3.66
C MET A 127 -3.93 -13.83 -4.29
N ASP A 128 -4.27 -13.86 -5.57
CA ASP A 128 -4.90 -12.73 -6.23
C ASP A 128 -6.34 -12.61 -5.72
N ALA A 129 -6.63 -11.53 -4.99
CA ALA A 129 -7.94 -11.36 -4.37
C ALA A 129 -9.07 -11.13 -5.38
N LYS A 130 -8.78 -10.71 -6.62
CA LYS A 130 -9.81 -10.51 -7.66
C LYS A 130 -10.16 -11.82 -8.34
N THR A 131 -9.17 -12.65 -8.65
CA THR A 131 -9.40 -13.93 -9.34
C THR A 131 -9.62 -15.09 -8.38
N GLY A 132 -9.17 -14.96 -7.13
CA GLY A 132 -9.09 -16.05 -6.15
C GLY A 132 -7.98 -17.06 -6.45
N GLU A 133 -7.19 -16.84 -7.52
CA GLU A 133 -6.14 -17.78 -7.93
C GLU A 133 -4.82 -17.47 -7.22
N VAL A 134 -4.07 -18.52 -6.87
CA VAL A 134 -2.67 -18.36 -6.47
C VAL A 134 -1.85 -18.02 -7.72
N THR A 135 -1.11 -16.92 -7.65
CA THR A 135 -0.21 -16.47 -8.71
C THR A 135 1.17 -16.15 -8.14
N VAL A 136 2.13 -15.87 -9.01
CA VAL A 136 3.52 -15.54 -8.66
C VAL A 136 3.85 -14.12 -9.12
N GLU A 137 4.41 -13.34 -8.21
CA GLU A 137 4.84 -11.98 -8.47
C GLU A 137 6.06 -11.94 -9.42
N THR A 138 6.04 -11.05 -10.41
CA THR A 138 7.06 -10.99 -11.48
C THR A 138 8.07 -9.88 -11.28
N GLY A 139 7.68 -8.81 -10.58
CA GLY A 139 8.52 -7.66 -10.24
C GLY A 139 8.39 -7.35 -8.75
N GLY A 140 9.35 -6.67 -8.12
CA GLY A 140 9.16 -6.27 -6.73
C GLY A 140 8.17 -5.10 -6.65
N TRP A 141 7.02 -5.29 -6.02
CA TRP A 141 5.96 -4.28 -5.91
C TRP A 141 5.47 -4.14 -4.46
N SER A 142 5.30 -2.90 -4.02
CA SER A 142 4.47 -2.59 -2.86
C SER A 142 3.04 -2.34 -3.34
N THR A 143 2.12 -3.22 -2.96
CA THR A 143 0.75 -3.25 -3.49
C THR A 143 -0.24 -3.28 -2.34
N ASN A 144 -1.26 -2.41 -2.39
CA ASN A 144 -2.32 -2.49 -1.39
C ASN A 144 -3.18 -3.76 -1.56
N VAL A 145 -3.57 -4.33 -0.42
CA VAL A 145 -4.28 -5.60 -0.32
C VAL A 145 -5.80 -5.34 -0.35
N PRO A 146 -6.54 -5.94 -1.30
CA PRO A 146 -7.99 -5.70 -1.47
C PRO A 146 -8.88 -6.07 -0.28
N ILE A 147 -8.39 -6.85 0.70
CA ILE A 147 -9.13 -7.11 1.95
C ILE A 147 -9.47 -5.82 2.72
N TRP A 148 -8.71 -4.75 2.46
CA TRP A 148 -8.90 -3.43 3.04
C TRP A 148 -9.78 -2.50 2.18
N ASP A 149 -10.33 -3.01 1.07
CA ASP A 149 -11.36 -2.31 0.31
C ASP A 149 -12.62 -2.14 1.17
N GLY A 150 -13.37 -1.07 0.95
CA GLY A 150 -14.48 -0.66 1.81
C GLY A 150 -14.08 0.06 3.09
N ILE A 151 -12.78 0.15 3.43
CA ILE A 151 -12.33 1.12 4.44
C ILE A 151 -12.64 2.53 3.90
N GLU A 152 -13.74 3.10 4.38
CA GLU A 152 -14.07 4.49 4.09
C GLU A 152 -12.95 5.39 4.56
N SER A 153 -12.82 6.62 4.08
CA SER A 153 -12.04 7.62 4.80
C SER A 153 -13.04 8.63 5.32
N ILE A 154 -13.10 8.82 6.64
CA ILE A 154 -13.86 9.95 7.18
C ILE A 154 -13.03 11.18 6.86
N THR A 155 -13.30 11.76 5.70
CA THR A 155 -12.86 13.11 5.35
C THR A 155 -13.70 14.06 6.18
N GLU A 156 -13.05 14.80 7.08
CA GLU A 156 -13.66 15.68 8.09
C GLU A 156 -14.81 16.51 7.52
N GLY A 157 -16.07 16.11 7.80
CA GLY A 157 -17.25 16.76 7.23
C GLY A 157 -17.61 18.11 7.89
N SER A 158 -17.00 18.45 9.02
CA SER A 158 -17.40 19.62 9.84
C SER A 158 -16.35 20.73 9.94
N VAL A 159 -15.13 20.52 9.45
CA VAL A 159 -14.07 21.56 9.43
C VAL A 159 -13.96 22.09 8.00
N ARG A 160 -14.02 23.41 7.80
CA ARG A 160 -13.75 24.05 6.50
C ARG A 160 -12.27 23.84 6.12
N ASN A 161 -11.94 22.66 5.64
CA ASN A 161 -10.61 22.30 5.22
C ASN A 161 -10.49 22.48 3.71
N GLN A 162 -9.79 23.53 3.28
CA GLN A 162 -9.52 23.81 1.86
C GLN A 162 -8.33 23.00 1.30
N ASN A 163 -7.76 22.08 2.07
CA ASN A 163 -6.63 21.26 1.64
C ASN A 163 -7.05 20.25 0.56
N ALA A 164 -6.35 20.22 -0.57
CA ALA A 164 -6.58 19.24 -1.64
C ALA A 164 -6.44 17.79 -1.15
N LEU A 165 -5.54 17.53 -0.19
CA LEU A 165 -5.37 16.21 0.44
C LEU A 165 -6.59 15.78 1.26
N ALA A 166 -7.41 16.73 1.74
CA ALA A 166 -8.58 16.41 2.56
C ALA A 166 -9.69 15.70 1.76
N LYS A 167 -9.61 15.69 0.42
CA LYS A 167 -10.56 14.98 -0.46
C LYS A 167 -10.11 13.56 -0.78
N LEU A 168 -8.89 13.18 -0.44
CA LEU A 168 -8.31 11.88 -0.79
C LEU A 168 -8.60 10.84 0.30
N PRO A 169 -8.82 9.56 -0.05
CA PRO A 169 -9.05 8.49 0.91
C PRO A 169 -7.73 8.05 1.57
N LYS A 170 -7.10 8.95 2.33
CA LYS A 170 -5.74 8.82 2.83
C LYS A 170 -5.64 8.10 4.18
N SER A 171 -6.66 8.26 5.03
CA SER A 171 -6.59 7.88 6.46
C SER A 171 -6.34 6.39 6.63
N GLY A 172 -5.14 6.03 7.11
CA GLY A 172 -4.72 4.63 7.26
C GLY A 172 -4.56 3.87 5.95
N ARG A 173 -4.42 4.56 4.81
CA ARG A 173 -4.35 3.98 3.46
C ARG A 173 -3.08 4.40 2.68
N THR A 174 -2.06 4.90 3.35
CA THR A 174 -0.92 5.58 2.67
C THR A 174 0.36 4.76 2.74
N LEU A 175 0.99 4.46 1.61
CA LEU A 175 2.40 4.05 1.57
C LEU A 175 3.28 5.29 1.55
N ARG A 176 4.33 5.31 2.36
CA ARG A 176 5.24 6.46 2.49
C ARG A 176 6.65 6.05 2.07
N SER A 177 7.29 6.85 1.24
CA SER A 177 8.72 6.67 0.94
C SER A 177 9.59 7.08 2.13
N PRO A 178 10.88 6.65 2.16
CA PRO A 178 11.89 7.34 2.94
C PRO A 178 11.93 8.83 2.61
N THR A 179 12.40 9.64 3.56
CA THR A 179 12.68 11.06 3.32
C THR A 179 14.00 11.19 2.56
N PHE A 180 14.02 12.00 1.52
CA PHE A 180 15.19 12.28 0.67
C PHE A 180 15.30 13.78 0.39
N GLU A 181 16.49 14.21 0.00
CA GLU A 181 16.72 15.58 -0.50
C GLU A 181 16.42 15.63 -2.00
N LEU A 182 15.68 16.65 -2.43
CA LEU A 182 15.33 16.83 -3.83
C LEU A 182 16.46 17.52 -4.59
N GLU A 183 17.22 16.77 -5.39
CA GLU A 183 18.32 17.33 -6.19
C GLU A 183 17.83 17.76 -7.58
N ASN A 184 16.80 17.08 -8.11
CA ASN A 184 16.19 17.41 -9.39
C ASN A 184 14.67 17.53 -9.28
N GLY A 185 14.12 18.58 -9.87
CA GLY A 185 12.68 18.87 -9.82
C GLY A 185 11.79 17.83 -10.49
N ARG A 186 12.30 16.96 -11.36
CA ARG A 186 11.49 15.96 -12.05
C ARG A 186 11.55 14.63 -11.31
N ILE A 187 10.46 14.26 -10.64
CA ILE A 187 10.33 12.97 -9.94
C ILE A 187 9.40 12.06 -10.74
N SER A 188 9.84 10.84 -11.04
CA SER A 188 9.04 9.87 -11.79
C SER A 188 8.84 8.59 -10.98
N CYS A 189 7.58 8.19 -10.82
CA CYS A 189 7.18 7.01 -10.06
C CYS A 189 6.68 5.92 -11.00
N LEU A 190 7.27 4.73 -10.91
CA LEU A 190 6.80 3.53 -11.59
C LEU A 190 5.69 2.88 -10.77
N VAL A 191 4.48 2.94 -11.30
CA VAL A 191 3.25 2.53 -10.63
C VAL A 191 2.35 1.67 -11.53
N LYS A 192 1.37 1.01 -10.91
CA LYS A 192 0.25 0.33 -11.60
C LYS A 192 -1.04 0.57 -10.83
N GLY A 193 -2.16 0.71 -11.55
CA GLY A 193 -3.49 0.84 -10.96
C GLY A 193 -3.92 2.30 -10.80
N THR A 194 -4.73 2.60 -9.78
CA THR A 194 -5.42 3.88 -9.67
C THR A 194 -5.28 4.48 -8.28
N GLY A 195 -4.98 5.78 -8.21
CA GLY A 195 -4.78 6.47 -6.94
C GLY A 195 -4.14 7.84 -7.12
N HIS A 196 -3.29 8.24 -6.17
CA HIS A 196 -2.63 9.53 -6.16
C HIS A 196 -1.21 9.39 -5.60
N VAL A 197 -0.31 10.25 -6.07
CA VAL A 197 1.01 10.48 -5.47
C VAL A 197 1.03 11.90 -4.91
N GLY A 198 1.36 12.02 -3.63
CA GLY A 198 1.56 13.30 -2.95
C GLY A 198 3.02 13.49 -2.52
N ALA A 199 3.61 14.66 -2.77
CA ALA A 199 4.92 15.05 -2.28
C ALA A 199 4.77 15.94 -1.03
N CYS A 200 5.27 15.46 0.10
CA CYS A 200 5.28 16.21 1.36
C CYS A 200 6.63 16.89 1.54
N VAL A 201 6.68 18.21 1.36
CA VAL A 201 7.91 19.01 1.45
C VAL A 201 8.12 19.50 2.88
N ASP A 202 9.33 19.30 3.42
CA ASP A 202 9.74 19.66 4.78
C ASP A 202 8.75 19.22 5.88
N SER A 203 8.17 18.02 5.74
CA SER A 203 7.15 17.49 6.63
C SER A 203 5.86 18.32 6.74
N HIS A 204 5.69 19.35 5.89
CA HIS A 204 4.48 20.15 5.83
C HIS A 204 3.46 19.50 4.89
N ARG A 205 2.34 19.05 5.46
CA ARG A 205 1.19 18.45 4.74
C ARG A 205 0.04 19.43 4.53
N LEU A 206 -0.03 20.50 5.31
CA LEU A 206 -1.07 21.51 5.21
C LEU A 206 -0.65 22.53 4.19
N ILE A 207 -1.13 22.35 2.97
CA ILE A 207 -0.69 23.18 1.88
C ILE A 207 -1.92 23.74 1.14
N VAL A 208 -2.17 25.03 1.36
CA VAL A 208 -3.26 25.79 0.73
C VAL A 208 -2.64 26.76 -0.28
N GLY A 209 -3.10 26.73 -1.53
CA GLY A 209 -2.75 27.72 -2.55
C GLY A 209 -2.25 27.12 -3.87
N PRO A 210 -2.30 27.91 -4.97
CA PRO A 210 -2.00 27.46 -6.32
C PRO A 210 -0.55 26.97 -6.51
N LEU A 211 0.36 27.37 -5.62
CA LEU A 211 1.77 26.98 -5.63
C LEU A 211 2.00 25.48 -5.38
N HIS A 212 0.98 24.78 -4.90
CA HIS A 212 1.12 23.47 -4.31
C HIS A 212 0.27 22.39 -4.98
N ASN A 213 -0.57 22.76 -5.94
CA ASN A 213 -1.30 21.80 -6.77
C ASN A 213 -0.37 20.85 -7.56
N GLN A 214 0.89 21.24 -7.78
CA GLN A 214 1.90 20.40 -8.45
C GLN A 214 2.45 19.27 -7.55
N THR A 215 2.18 19.32 -6.24
CA THR A 215 2.65 18.31 -5.27
C THR A 215 1.74 17.09 -5.19
N ILE A 216 0.57 17.11 -5.84
CA ILE A 216 -0.37 15.99 -5.85
C ILE A 216 -0.70 15.66 -7.29
N VAL A 217 -0.40 14.44 -7.73
CA VAL A 217 -0.63 13.97 -9.09
C VAL A 217 -1.50 12.71 -9.06
N PRO A 218 -2.62 12.68 -9.80
CA PRO A 218 -3.43 11.47 -9.90
C PRO A 218 -2.67 10.38 -10.67
N VAL A 219 -2.98 9.13 -10.32
CA VAL A 219 -2.54 7.91 -11.02
C VAL A 219 -3.75 7.30 -11.67
N HIS A 220 -3.71 7.16 -12.99
CA HIS A 220 -4.79 6.56 -13.77
C HIS A 220 -4.44 5.12 -14.17
N GLU A 221 -5.48 4.31 -14.36
CA GLU A 221 -5.31 2.94 -14.85
C GLU A 221 -4.57 2.91 -16.20
N GLY A 222 -3.66 1.95 -16.36
CA GLY A 222 -2.79 1.85 -17.54
C GLY A 222 -1.60 2.81 -17.54
N GLN A 223 -1.55 3.80 -16.64
CA GLN A 223 -0.40 4.67 -16.50
C GLN A 223 0.75 3.94 -15.79
N ARG A 224 1.89 3.86 -16.48
CA ARG A 224 3.09 3.20 -15.97
C ARG A 224 4.00 4.14 -15.20
N TRP A 225 4.29 5.31 -15.77
CA TRP A 225 5.09 6.37 -15.13
C TRP A 225 4.21 7.56 -14.78
N VAL A 226 4.27 7.96 -13.51
CA VAL A 226 3.64 9.19 -13.01
C VAL A 226 4.74 10.17 -12.64
N THR A 227 4.76 11.33 -13.28
CA THR A 227 5.81 12.33 -13.10
C THR A 227 5.28 13.57 -12.38
N LEU A 228 5.97 13.98 -11.33
CA LEU A 228 5.75 15.21 -10.58
C LEU A 228 6.77 16.27 -11.02
N ASN A 229 6.31 17.50 -11.18
CA ASN A 229 7.19 18.66 -11.34
C ASN A 229 7.30 19.40 -10.00
N LEU A 230 8.45 19.21 -9.36
CA LEU A 230 8.83 19.75 -8.06
C LEU A 230 10.02 20.72 -8.18
N GLN A 231 10.25 21.33 -9.36
CA GLN A 231 11.39 22.21 -9.62
C GLN A 231 11.54 23.35 -8.58
N ARG A 232 10.43 23.81 -8.02
CA ARG A 232 10.38 24.87 -7.01
C ARG A 232 10.91 24.44 -5.63
N TYR A 233 11.01 23.14 -5.38
CA TYR A 233 11.37 22.56 -4.09
C TYR A 233 12.76 21.91 -4.12
N VAL A 234 13.55 22.12 -5.18
CA VAL A 234 14.93 21.62 -5.24
C VAL A 234 15.72 22.17 -4.06
N GLY A 235 16.48 21.30 -3.39
CA GLY A 235 17.20 21.58 -2.14
C GLY A 235 16.37 21.39 -0.87
N HIS A 236 15.07 21.07 -0.98
CA HIS A 236 14.25 20.72 0.18
C HIS A 236 14.25 19.22 0.43
N ARG A 237 13.94 18.83 1.67
CA ARG A 237 13.69 17.43 2.01
C ARG A 237 12.23 17.10 1.78
N LEU A 238 11.96 15.94 1.22
CA LEU A 238 10.58 15.49 1.03
C LEU A 238 10.45 13.99 1.15
N HIS A 239 9.21 13.54 1.34
CA HIS A 239 8.83 12.15 1.14
C HIS A 239 7.61 12.09 0.24
N LEU A 240 7.44 10.97 -0.46
CA LEU A 240 6.27 10.70 -1.29
C LEU A 240 5.26 9.86 -0.51
N GLU A 241 4.00 10.07 -0.85
CA GLU A 241 2.86 9.36 -0.30
C GLU A 241 2.03 8.80 -1.45
N PHE A 242 1.86 7.49 -1.46
CA PHE A 242 1.05 6.78 -2.44
C PHE A 242 -0.27 6.39 -1.79
N ILE A 243 -1.36 6.88 -2.37
CA ILE A 243 -2.70 6.77 -1.83
C ILE A 243 -3.57 6.08 -2.88
N PRO A 244 -3.97 4.82 -2.69
CA PRO A 244 -4.87 4.15 -3.61
C PRO A 244 -6.21 4.89 -3.63
N ALA A 245 -6.88 4.91 -4.79
CA ALA A 245 -8.27 5.35 -4.83
C ALA A 245 -9.15 4.42 -3.99
N SER A 246 -10.37 4.86 -3.65
CA SER A 246 -11.34 4.01 -2.96
C SER A 246 -11.59 2.76 -3.79
N ASP A 247 -11.53 1.60 -3.13
CA ASP A 247 -11.78 0.27 -3.72
C ASP A 247 -10.96 -0.01 -4.99
N ALA A 248 -9.76 0.58 -5.05
CA ALA A 248 -8.82 0.41 -6.14
C ALA A 248 -7.46 -0.09 -5.64
N GLN A 249 -6.76 -0.78 -6.53
CA GLN A 249 -5.39 -1.20 -6.29
C GLN A 249 -4.43 -0.16 -6.86
N LEU A 250 -3.37 0.13 -6.12
CA LEU A 250 -2.21 0.93 -6.47
C LEU A 250 -0.96 0.16 -6.06
N SER A 251 -0.14 -0.18 -7.04
CA SER A 251 1.17 -0.80 -6.84
C SER A 251 2.28 0.18 -7.15
N VAL A 252 3.34 0.16 -6.35
CA VAL A 252 4.51 1.04 -6.48
C VAL A 252 5.76 0.19 -6.49
N ARG A 253 6.62 0.38 -7.50
CA ARG A 253 7.89 -0.34 -7.60
C ARG A 253 9.09 0.53 -7.32
N LEU A 254 9.16 1.68 -7.98
CA LEU A 254 10.41 2.41 -8.16
C LEU A 254 10.13 3.91 -8.27
N VAL A 255 11.01 4.72 -7.72
CA VAL A 255 11.00 6.18 -7.91
C VAL A 255 12.37 6.67 -8.34
N THR A 256 12.38 7.54 -9.34
CA THR A 256 13.57 8.18 -9.88
C THR A 256 13.49 9.70 -9.79
N GLN A 257 14.64 10.35 -9.89
CA GLN A 257 14.75 11.78 -10.11
C GLN A 257 15.55 12.11 -11.37
N GLY A 258 15.17 13.19 -12.04
CA GLY A 258 15.92 13.81 -13.14
C GLY A 258 15.92 13.08 -14.47
N LEU A 259 15.18 11.97 -14.61
CA LEU A 259 15.14 11.21 -15.86
C LEU A 259 14.17 11.82 -16.87
N THR A 260 14.63 11.94 -18.11
CA THR A 260 13.80 12.26 -19.29
C THR A 260 12.93 11.06 -19.68
N ASP A 261 11.89 11.28 -20.49
CA ASP A 261 11.01 10.19 -20.93
C ASP A 261 11.75 9.12 -21.75
N GLN A 262 12.77 9.52 -22.51
CA GLN A 262 13.65 8.58 -23.21
C GLN A 262 14.42 7.68 -22.22
N GLN A 263 15.03 8.27 -21.19
CA GLN A 263 15.76 7.52 -20.17
C GLN A 263 14.83 6.63 -19.34
N LEU A 264 13.58 7.05 -19.09
CA LEU A 264 12.57 6.19 -18.46
C LEU A 264 12.24 4.97 -19.34
N GLY A 265 12.21 5.13 -20.65
CA GLY A 265 12.09 4.02 -21.60
C GLY A 265 13.26 3.03 -21.51
N GLU A 266 14.49 3.53 -21.35
CA GLU A 266 15.68 2.68 -21.14
C GLU A 266 15.61 1.91 -19.81
N ILE A 267 15.13 2.57 -18.74
CA ILE A 267 14.87 1.93 -17.45
C ILE A 267 13.84 0.81 -17.61
N ASP A 268 12.75 1.04 -18.37
CA ASP A 268 11.74 0.02 -18.63
C ASP A 268 12.29 -1.20 -19.38
N HIS A 269 13.11 -0.98 -20.41
CA HIS A 269 13.76 -2.07 -21.13
C HIS A 269 14.66 -2.90 -20.20
N ARG A 270 15.41 -2.24 -19.32
CA ARG A 270 16.27 -2.93 -18.35
C ARG A 270 15.45 -3.70 -17.33
N LEU A 271 14.38 -3.10 -16.78
CA LEU A 271 13.46 -3.79 -15.87
C LEU A 271 12.80 -5.00 -16.52
N ALA A 272 12.39 -4.90 -17.79
CA ALA A 272 11.82 -6.04 -18.52
C ALA A 272 12.82 -7.20 -18.66
N ASN A 273 14.10 -6.91 -18.91
CA ASN A 273 15.14 -7.92 -18.94
C ASN A 273 15.39 -8.55 -17.57
N LEU A 274 15.35 -7.75 -16.50
CA LEU A 274 15.50 -8.22 -15.12
C LEU A 274 14.31 -9.10 -14.69
N ASP A 275 13.10 -8.77 -15.11
CA ASP A 275 11.88 -9.50 -14.75
C ASP A 275 11.70 -10.77 -15.59
N LYS A 276 12.32 -10.87 -16.77
CA LYS A 276 12.10 -11.97 -17.72
C LYS A 276 12.27 -13.37 -17.11
N PRO A 277 13.34 -13.69 -16.35
CA PRO A 277 13.47 -15.00 -15.71
C PRO A 277 12.34 -15.28 -14.70
N PHE A 278 11.87 -14.24 -14.00
CA PHE A 278 10.75 -14.35 -13.07
C PHE A 278 9.41 -14.49 -13.79
N GLN A 279 9.23 -13.88 -14.96
CA GLN A 279 8.06 -14.09 -15.82
C GLN A 279 8.01 -15.54 -16.32
N GLU A 280 9.12 -16.09 -16.77
CA GLU A 280 9.22 -17.50 -17.21
C GLU A 280 8.93 -18.46 -16.06
N TYR A 281 9.47 -18.19 -14.87
CA TYR A 281 9.15 -18.95 -13.65
C TYR A 281 7.67 -18.83 -13.27
N ALA A 282 7.12 -17.61 -13.23
CA ALA A 282 5.73 -17.36 -12.86
C ALA A 282 4.76 -18.07 -13.80
N ASN A 283 5.01 -18.05 -15.12
CA ASN A 283 4.18 -18.76 -16.09
C ASN A 283 4.12 -20.26 -15.79
N ARG A 284 5.28 -20.89 -15.57
CA ARG A 284 5.38 -22.32 -15.25
C ARG A 284 4.75 -22.66 -13.90
N ALA A 285 4.99 -21.82 -12.89
CA ALA A 285 4.43 -21.99 -11.54
C ALA A 285 2.91 -21.84 -11.56
N ASN A 286 2.37 -20.81 -12.20
CA ASN A 286 0.94 -20.57 -12.32
C ASN A 286 0.24 -21.72 -13.06
N GLU A 287 0.83 -22.20 -14.16
CA GLU A 287 0.29 -23.36 -14.88
C GLU A 287 0.24 -24.61 -14.00
N PHE A 288 1.31 -24.88 -13.24
CA PHE A 288 1.34 -26.00 -12.31
C PHE A 288 0.30 -25.85 -11.19
N LEU A 289 0.20 -24.67 -10.58
CA LEU A 289 -0.74 -24.40 -9.48
C LEU A 289 -2.20 -24.54 -9.94
N LYS A 290 -2.54 -24.07 -11.15
CA LYS A 290 -3.88 -24.25 -11.74
C LYS A 290 -4.24 -25.71 -11.96
N ARG A 291 -3.29 -26.54 -12.42
CA ARG A 291 -3.52 -27.98 -12.60
C ARG A 291 -3.72 -28.70 -11.26
N VAL A 292 -2.95 -28.33 -10.23
CA VAL A 292 -3.09 -28.89 -8.89
C VAL A 292 -4.45 -28.55 -8.29
N ASP A 293 -4.89 -27.30 -8.44
CA ASP A 293 -6.22 -26.86 -8.00
C ASP A 293 -7.31 -27.73 -8.65
N GLN A 294 -7.29 -27.86 -9.98
CA GLN A 294 -8.26 -28.70 -10.71
C GLN A 294 -8.23 -30.19 -10.32
N ALA A 295 -7.07 -30.74 -9.93
CA ALA A 295 -6.92 -32.15 -9.59
C ALA A 295 -7.26 -32.50 -8.13
N ASN A 296 -7.23 -31.52 -7.21
CA ASN A 296 -7.35 -31.74 -5.77
C ASN A 296 -8.45 -30.94 -5.06
N ILE A 297 -9.36 -30.25 -5.79
CA ILE A 297 -10.57 -29.70 -5.19
C ILE A 297 -11.47 -30.87 -4.73
N LYS A 298 -11.21 -31.36 -3.51
CA LYS A 298 -12.32 -31.72 -2.62
C LYS A 298 -12.96 -30.39 -2.28
N SER A 299 -14.07 -30.06 -2.93
CA SER A 299 -14.90 -28.94 -2.53
C SER A 299 -15.14 -29.05 -1.03
N LEU A 300 -14.53 -28.16 -0.26
CA LEU A 300 -14.81 -28.07 1.16
C LEU A 300 -16.17 -27.37 1.25
N VAL A 301 -17.22 -28.17 1.38
CA VAL A 301 -18.55 -27.65 1.70
C VAL A 301 -18.45 -27.14 3.13
N PHE A 302 -18.28 -25.83 3.29
CA PHE A 302 -18.26 -25.19 4.61
C PHE A 302 -19.63 -25.31 5.29
N GLU A 303 -20.71 -25.27 4.51
CA GLU A 303 -22.08 -25.47 4.95
C GLU A 303 -22.92 -25.96 3.76
N ASP A 304 -23.80 -26.93 3.97
CA ASP A 304 -24.85 -27.27 3.01
C ASP A 304 -26.18 -26.68 3.52
N PHE A 305 -26.88 -25.94 2.66
CA PHE A 305 -28.21 -25.39 2.97
C PHE A 305 -29.32 -26.44 2.77
N GLU A 306 -28.96 -27.71 2.57
CA GLU A 306 -29.87 -28.83 2.41
C GLU A 306 -30.35 -29.37 3.77
N SER A 307 -29.68 -29.02 4.88
CA SER A 307 -30.15 -29.30 6.25
C SER A 307 -31.53 -28.69 6.55
N GLY A 308 -31.89 -27.60 5.87
CA GLY A 308 -33.19 -26.94 5.98
C GLY A 308 -33.44 -26.23 7.31
N SER A 309 -32.41 -26.05 8.14
CA SER A 309 -32.46 -25.33 9.43
C SER A 309 -31.45 -24.18 9.45
N TYR A 310 -31.65 -23.21 10.35
CA TYR A 310 -30.74 -22.07 10.58
C TYR A 310 -29.87 -22.27 11.83
N ASP A 311 -29.66 -23.49 12.31
CA ASP A 311 -28.88 -23.71 13.54
C ASP A 311 -27.46 -23.15 13.37
N GLY A 312 -27.09 -22.19 14.24
CA GLY A 312 -25.81 -21.46 14.17
C GLY A 312 -25.82 -20.18 13.34
N TRP A 313 -26.96 -19.80 12.73
CA TRP A 313 -27.08 -18.63 11.86
C TRP A 313 -27.86 -17.48 12.52
N THR A 314 -27.43 -16.24 12.24
CA THR A 314 -28.21 -15.02 12.52
C THR A 314 -28.61 -14.35 11.21
N VAL A 315 -29.90 -14.06 11.05
CA VAL A 315 -30.44 -13.35 9.89
C VAL A 315 -30.87 -11.94 10.31
N THR A 316 -30.48 -10.92 9.55
CA THR A 316 -31.01 -9.55 9.69
C THR A 316 -31.88 -9.21 8.47
N GLY A 317 -33.15 -8.88 8.70
CA GLY A 317 -34.13 -8.54 7.66
C GLY A 317 -35.03 -9.72 7.22
N GLU A 318 -35.97 -9.47 6.30
CA GLU A 318 -36.97 -10.47 5.87
C GLU A 318 -36.63 -11.20 4.55
N ALA A 319 -35.48 -10.90 3.94
CA ALA A 319 -35.14 -11.34 2.58
C ALA A 319 -35.10 -12.87 2.39
N PHE A 320 -34.82 -13.64 3.44
CA PHE A 320 -34.59 -15.10 3.33
C PHE A 320 -35.75 -15.98 3.83
N GLY A 321 -36.87 -15.40 4.26
CA GLY A 321 -38.00 -16.16 4.79
C GLY A 321 -37.66 -17.01 6.03
N LYS A 322 -38.62 -17.83 6.48
CA LYS A 322 -38.53 -18.52 7.79
C LYS A 322 -37.56 -19.71 7.87
N ILE A 323 -37.14 -20.28 6.75
CA ILE A 323 -36.17 -21.41 6.66
C ILE A 323 -35.42 -21.37 5.33
N PRO A 324 -34.16 -21.88 5.25
CA PRO A 324 -33.45 -22.06 3.99
C PRO A 324 -34.25 -22.93 3.02
N ARG A 325 -34.14 -22.65 1.72
CA ARG A 325 -34.76 -23.46 0.67
C ARG A 325 -33.74 -24.43 0.08
N THR A 326 -33.90 -25.71 0.41
CA THR A 326 -33.21 -26.86 -0.18
C THR A 326 -33.43 -26.95 -1.70
N ALA A 327 -32.48 -27.49 -2.46
CA ALA A 327 -32.60 -27.72 -3.90
C ALA A 327 -33.85 -28.55 -4.27
N LYS A 328 -34.22 -29.53 -3.44
CA LYS A 328 -35.44 -30.34 -3.59
C LYS A 328 -36.74 -29.52 -3.56
N LYS A 329 -36.79 -28.44 -2.77
CA LYS A 329 -37.94 -27.53 -2.68
C LYS A 329 -38.00 -26.56 -3.87
N LEU A 330 -36.85 -26.20 -4.45
CA LEU A 330 -36.77 -25.36 -5.64
C LEU A 330 -37.19 -26.12 -6.90
N SER A 331 -36.72 -27.37 -7.05
CA SER A 331 -37.06 -28.23 -8.20
C SER A 331 -38.54 -28.63 -8.24
N ALA A 332 -39.15 -28.88 -7.08
CA ALA A 332 -40.60 -29.16 -6.98
C ALA A 332 -41.48 -27.99 -7.46
N LYS A 333 -40.99 -26.74 -7.38
CA LYS A 333 -41.72 -25.54 -7.81
C LYS A 333 -41.56 -25.28 -9.31
N LEU A 334 -40.41 -25.61 -9.88
CA LEU A 334 -40.17 -25.51 -11.33
C LEU A 334 -40.97 -26.55 -12.13
N SER A 335 -41.25 -27.73 -11.57
CA SER A 335 -42.11 -28.74 -12.20
C SER A 335 -43.61 -28.41 -12.14
N LEU A 336 -44.03 -27.43 -11.33
CA LEU A 336 -45.43 -27.00 -11.20
C LEU A 336 -45.76 -25.77 -12.07
N GLY A 337 -44.77 -25.17 -12.75
CA GLY A 337 -44.94 -23.94 -13.54
C GLY A 337 -45.30 -24.12 -15.02
N SER A 338 -45.41 -25.34 -15.55
CA SER A 338 -45.60 -25.58 -16.99
C SER A 338 -46.99 -26.13 -17.39
N ARG A 339 -48.03 -25.99 -16.56
CA ARG A 339 -49.41 -26.32 -16.95
C ARG A 339 -50.36 -25.15 -16.74
N ARG A 340 -50.69 -24.47 -17.86
CA ARG A 340 -51.90 -23.69 -18.25
C ARG A 340 -52.52 -22.78 -17.15
N ARG A 341 -52.80 -21.50 -17.40
CA ARG A 341 -53.47 -20.86 -18.55
C ARG A 341 -52.88 -19.49 -18.85
#